data_AF-A0A9X1SZR1-F1
#
_entry.id   AF-A0A9X1SZR1-F1
#
_cell.length_a   1.000
_cell.length_b   1.000
_cell.length_c   1.000
_cell.angle_alpha   90.00
_cell.angle_beta   90.00
_cell.angle_gamma   90.00
#
_symmetry.space_group_name_H-M   'P 1'
#
loop_
_entity.id
_entity.type
_entity.pdbx_description
1 polymer ?
#
loop_
_entity_poly.entity_id
_entity_poly.type
_entity_poly.pdbx_seq_one_letter_code
_entity_poly.pdbx_strand_id
1 'polypeptide(L)' 'MNVHFDITGHYVHEIHSVLASVGIAEGTAYHEVPFDPATRARGQHTFDFRDKQTADDATTTWQQHLERRAAVHR' A
#
# COMPACT_ATOMS: atom_id res chain seq x y z
N MET A 1 -6.56 2.52 -17.41
CA MET A 1 -6.94 3.58 -16.46
C MET A 1 -6.31 3.17 -15.15
N ASN A 2 -5.33 3.91 -14.66
CA ASN A 2 -4.66 3.58 -13.40
C ASN A 2 -5.67 3.79 -12.25
N VAL A 3 -5.66 2.87 -11.30
CA VAL A 3 -6.50 2.96 -10.11
C VAL A 3 -5.61 3.43 -8.96
N HIS A 4 -5.93 4.60 -8.43
CA HIS A 4 -5.28 5.17 -7.26
C HIS A 4 -5.78 4.44 -6.01
N PHE A 5 -4.86 4.03 -5.14
CA PHE A 5 -5.21 3.32 -3.92
C PHE A 5 -4.51 3.88 -2.69
N ASP A 6 -5.29 4.32 -1.70
CA ASP A 6 -4.78 4.84 -0.44
C ASP A 6 -4.53 3.72 0.56
N ILE A 7 -3.26 3.41 0.82
CA ILE A 7 -2.86 2.55 1.94
C ILE A 7 -2.48 3.41 3.13
N THR A 8 -3.08 3.12 4.28
CA THR A 8 -2.64 3.65 5.56
C THR A 8 -1.56 2.74 6.17
N GLY A 9 -0.36 3.29 6.35
CA GLY A 9 0.78 2.63 6.97
C GLY A 9 1.94 3.61 7.15
N HIS A 10 2.63 3.57 8.30
CA HIS A 10 3.74 4.50 8.55
C HIS A 10 5.02 4.20 7.72
N TYR A 11 5.09 3.03 7.07
CA TYR A 11 6.30 2.52 6.44
C TYR A 11 6.03 2.05 5.00
N VAL A 12 6.14 2.96 4.04
CA VAL A 12 6.03 2.66 2.59
C VAL A 12 6.93 1.49 2.14
N HIS A 13 8.13 1.37 2.72
CA HIS A 13 9.05 0.25 2.43
C HIS A 13 8.52 -1.11 2.88
N GLU A 14 7.77 -1.16 3.99
CA GLU A 14 7.12 -2.38 4.46
C GLU A 14 6.00 -2.79 3.51
N ILE A 15 5.20 -1.82 3.05
CA ILE A 15 4.13 -2.04 2.06
C ILE A 15 4.72 -2.62 0.77
N HIS A 16 5.76 -2.00 0.21
CA HIS A 16 6.44 -2.51 -1.00
C HIS A 16 6.96 -3.93 -0.81
N SER A 17 7.58 -4.22 0.34
CA SER A 17 8.16 -5.53 0.61
C SER A 17 7.09 -6.61 0.72
N VAL A 18 5.95 -6.31 1.35
CA VAL A 18 4.80 -7.21 1.48
C VAL A 18 4.17 -7.50 0.10
N LEU A 19 3.91 -6.46 -0.69
CA LEU A 19 3.32 -6.62 -2.03
C LEU A 19 4.24 -7.41 -2.97
N ALA A 20 5.54 -7.10 -2.96
CA ALA A 20 6.54 -7.82 -3.74
C ALA A 20 6.62 -9.31 -3.36
N SER A 21 6.42 -9.65 -2.08
CA SER A 21 6.45 -11.05 -1.61
C SER A 21 5.37 -11.94 -2.21
N VAL A 22 4.25 -11.34 -2.66
CA VAL A 22 3.13 -12.04 -3.32
C VAL A 22 3.08 -11.80 -4.82
N GLY A 23 4.11 -11.17 -5.40
CA GLY A 23 4.19 -10.90 -6.84
C GLY A 23 3.29 -9.76 -7.32
N ILE A 24 2.76 -8.94 -6.42
CA ILE A 24 2.02 -7.73 -6.77
C ILE A 24 3.04 -6.63 -7.05
N ALA A 25 3.23 -6.34 -8.33
CA ALA A 25 4.02 -5.21 -8.77
C ALA A 25 3.14 -3.96 -8.82
N GLU A 26 3.63 -2.87 -8.24
CA GLU A 26 3.08 -1.55 -8.50
C GLU A 26 3.19 -1.23 -10.00
N GLY A 27 2.29 -0.40 -10.52
CA GLY A 27 2.47 0.20 -11.84
C GLY A 27 3.75 1.04 -11.88
N THR A 28 4.16 1.48 -13.08
CA THR A 28 5.35 2.34 -13.25
C THR A 28 5.19 3.75 -12.67
N ALA A 29 4.03 4.08 -12.12
CA ALA A 29 3.70 5.38 -11.57
C ALA A 29 3.51 5.27 -10.05
N TYR A 30 4.60 5.30 -9.29
CA TYR A 30 4.46 5.72 -7.89
C TYR A 30 4.27 7.24 -7.93
N HIS A 31 3.03 7.70 -7.84
CA HIS A 31 2.79 9.11 -7.60
C HIS A 31 3.12 9.39 -6.14
N GLU A 32 4.27 10.03 -5.91
CA GLU A 32 4.41 10.84 -4.70
C GLU A 32 3.26 11.86 -4.75
N VAL A 33 2.20 11.58 -3.99
CA VAL A 33 1.26 12.62 -3.60
C VAL A 33 2.13 13.76 -3.06
N PRO A 34 1.99 14.99 -3.56
CA PRO A 34 2.87 16.09 -3.18
C PRO A 34 3.01 16.12 -1.67
N PHE A 35 4.26 16.24 -1.20
CA PHE A 35 4.65 16.17 0.20
C PHE A 35 3.77 17.09 1.05
N ASP A 36 2.67 16.56 1.56
CA ASP A 36 1.81 17.22 2.52
C ASP A 36 2.10 16.56 3.89
N PRO A 37 2.67 17.31 4.83
CA PRO A 37 2.95 16.82 6.17
C PRO A 37 1.73 16.20 6.87
N ALA A 38 0.51 16.65 6.53
CA ALA A 38 -0.73 16.15 7.11
C ALA A 38 -1.06 14.73 6.62
N THR A 39 -0.86 14.42 5.33
CA THR A 39 -1.04 13.06 4.78
C THR A 39 0.01 12.10 5.30
N ARG A 40 1.26 12.55 5.45
CA ARG A 40 2.32 11.71 6.05
C ARG A 40 2.11 11.46 7.54
N ALA A 41 1.66 12.47 8.29
CA ALA A 41 1.29 12.30 9.71
C ALA A 41 0.16 11.28 9.90
N ARG A 42 -0.71 11.12 8.89
CA ARG A 42 -1.78 10.11 8.84
C ARG A 42 -1.32 8.77 8.24
N GLY A 43 -0.08 8.68 7.75
CA GLY A 43 0.47 7.49 7.11
C GLY A 43 -0.22 7.12 5.79
N GLN A 44 -0.79 8.07 5.07
CA GLN A 44 -1.55 7.81 3.85
C GLN A 44 -0.62 7.82 2.63
N HIS A 45 -0.58 6.71 1.91
CA HIS A 45 0.24 6.50 0.72
C HIS A 45 -0.66 6.11 -0.45
N THR A 46 -0.53 6.78 -1.60
CA THR A 46 -1.29 6.43 -2.80
C THR A 46 -0.41 5.64 -3.77
N PHE A 47 -0.86 4.46 -4.17
CA PHE A 47 -0.18 3.57 -5.12
C PHE A 47 -0.98 3.52 -6.44
N ASP A 48 -0.28 3.44 -7.58
CA ASP A 48 -0.95 3.17 -8.85
C ASP A 48 -0.85 1.69 -9.23
N PHE A 49 -1.99 1.10 -9.53
CA PHE A 49 -2.06 -0.25 -10.06
C PHE A 49 -2.56 -0.27 -11.50
N ARG A 50 -2.09 -1.27 -12.25
CA ARG A 50 -2.40 -1.46 -13.68
C ARG A 50 -3.90 -1.67 -13.94
N ASP A 51 -4.61 -2.26 -12.98
CA ASP A 51 -6.04 -2.59 -13.04
C ASP A 51 -6.63 -2.66 -11.61
N LYS A 52 -7.97 -2.64 -11.54
CA LYS A 52 -8.70 -2.67 -10.27
C LYS A 52 -8.48 -3.96 -9.48
N GLN A 53 -8.39 -5.10 -10.15
CA GLN A 53 -8.19 -6.39 -9.49
C GLN A 53 -6.87 -6.39 -8.72
N THR A 54 -5.81 -5.89 -9.34
CA THR A 54 -4.48 -5.78 -8.73
C THR A 54 -4.50 -4.84 -7.51
N ALA A 55 -5.27 -3.74 -7.56
CA ALA A 55 -5.46 -2.86 -6.43
C ALA A 55 -6.22 -3.54 -5.27
N ASP A 56 -7.29 -4.29 -5.58
CA ASP A 56 -8.08 -5.04 -4.59
C ASP A 56 -7.24 -6.16 -3.93
N ASP A 57 -6.40 -6.84 -4.71
CA ASP A 57 -5.46 -7.86 -4.22
C ASP A 57 -4.39 -7.25 -3.32
N ALA A 58 -3.85 -6.08 -3.69
CA ALA A 58 -2.87 -5.34 -2.89
C ALA A 58 -3.47 -4.91 -1.53
N THR A 59 -4.71 -4.41 -1.56
CA THR A 59 -5.49 -4.04 -0.37
C THR A 59 -5.62 -5.22 0.59
N THR A 60 -6.09 -6.34 0.07
CA THR A 60 -6.35 -7.55 0.85
C THR A 60 -5.06 -8.08 1.46
N THR A 61 -3.98 -8.10 0.67
CA THR A 61 -2.66 -8.53 1.14
C THR A 61 -2.16 -7.65 2.29
N TRP A 62 -2.26 -6.33 2.16
CA TRP A 62 -1.83 -5.41 3.21
C TRP A 62 -2.66 -5.55 4.49
N GLN A 63 -3.99 -5.67 4.37
CA GLN A 63 -4.87 -5.88 5.52
C GLN A 63 -4.53 -7.17 6.28
N GLN A 64 -4.31 -8.27 5.56
CA GLN A 64 -3.90 -9.54 6.17
C GLN A 64 -2.55 -9.44 6.88
N HIS A 65 -1.60 -8.68 6.32
CA HIS A 65 -0.32 -8.43 6.98
C HIS A 65 -0.51 -7.66 8.31
N LEU A 66 -1.34 -6.62 8.31
CA LEU A 66 -1.66 -5.87 9.53
C LEU A 66 -2.32 -6.74 10.61
N GLU A 67 -3.27 -7.59 10.23
CA GLU A 67 -3.92 -8.53 11.15
C GLU A 67 -2.92 -9.51 11.77
N ARG A 68 -2.04 -10.09 10.94
CA ARG A 68 -0.96 -10.99 11.43
C ARG A 68 -0.01 -10.27 12.36
N ARG A 69 0.40 -9.05 12.02
CA ARG A 69 1.28 -8.22 12.85
C ARG A 69 0.62 -7.90 14.18
N ALA A 70 -0.64 -7.50 14.20
CA ALA A 70 -1.38 -7.24 15.42
C ALA A 70 -1.53 -8.49 16.30
N ALA A 71 -1.68 -9.67 15.70
CA ALA A 71 -1.74 -10.94 16.42
C ALA A 71 -0.39 -11.35 17.04
N VAL A 72 0.74 -11.04 16.41
CA VAL A 72 2.10 -11.31 16.93
C VAL A 72 2.47 -10.36 18.08
N HIS A 73 1.93 -9.15 18.09
CA HIS A 73 2.16 -8.16 19.15
C HIS A 73 1.17 -8.29 20.34
N ARG A 74 0.32 -9.32 20.36
CA ARG A 74 -0.68 -9.58 21.40
C ARG A 74 -0.20 -10.67 22.35
#